data_AF-A0A923V3P8-F1
#
_entry.id   AF-A0A923V3P8-F1
#
_cell.length_a   1.000
_cell.length_b   1.000
_cell.length_c   1.000
_cell.angle_alpha   90.00
_cell.angle_beta   90.00
_cell.angle_gamma   90.00
#
_symmetry.space_group_name_H-M   'P 1'
#
loop_
_entity.id
_entity.type
_entity.pdbx_description
1 polymer ?
#
loop_
_entity_poly.entity_id
_entity_poly.type
_entity_poly.pdbx_seq_one_letter_code
_entity_poly.pdbx_strand_id
1 'polypeptide(L)'
;MNDPSKLKDVSWIKPGKTTFHWWNGDVTPDTTFAPGINFETNKYYIDFAARNNIEYHAVIGYGGFAWYKSDAAGYAVVGANTDVTQTVPSLDMVRVLDYAKSKGVGIDVWVHWKAIYPKLEEAFSQFEKWGIRGMMVDFMDRDDQEMVNIQEEILQKAAEHHLYIQFHGSFKPTGLHRTYPNELTREGTYNYEQNKWLKKPITAEHDLNIVLIRMLAGASDYHLGGFRATPIEKFKTQYTRPLMGGTRCHMLAMYVVLESYLQMVADYPSAYEGQPGFEFLREVPTNWDETKVLSAELGSYVTIARRKGTDWYVGSINNSFSKTVEIPMAFL
;
A
#
# COMPACT_ATOMS: atom_id res chain seq x y z
N MET A 1 -12.49 21.63 -0.06
CA MET A 1 -12.67 22.34 -1.34
C MET A 1 -13.21 21.46 -2.47
N ASN A 2 -13.01 20.14 -2.45
CA ASN A 2 -13.64 19.22 -3.43
C ASN A 2 -15.16 19.07 -3.23
N ASP A 3 -15.84 18.58 -4.25
CA ASP A 3 -17.27 18.25 -4.19
C ASP A 3 -17.59 17.21 -3.10
N PRO A 4 -18.86 17.12 -2.66
CA PRO A 4 -19.32 16.01 -1.84
C PRO A 4 -19.16 14.66 -2.53
N SER A 5 -19.24 13.57 -1.77
CA SER A 5 -19.22 12.21 -2.31
C SER A 5 -20.29 12.03 -3.39
N LYS A 6 -19.87 11.51 -4.56
CA LYS A 6 -20.75 11.04 -5.62
C LYS A 6 -21.27 9.62 -5.35
N LEU A 7 -20.63 8.88 -4.44
CA LEU A 7 -21.05 7.53 -4.06
C LEU A 7 -22.12 7.59 -2.95
N LYS A 8 -23.28 6.97 -3.22
CA LYS A 8 -24.42 6.92 -2.28
C LYS A 8 -24.26 5.83 -1.22
N ASP A 9 -23.75 4.67 -1.63
CA ASP A 9 -23.41 3.57 -0.74
C ASP A 9 -21.89 3.40 -0.70
N VAL A 10 -21.35 3.48 0.52
CA VAL A 10 -19.93 3.31 0.84
C VAL A 10 -19.69 2.16 1.80
N SER A 11 -20.72 1.37 2.11
CA SER A 11 -20.67 0.29 3.11
C SER A 11 -19.71 -0.84 2.71
N TRP A 12 -19.47 -1.01 1.40
CA TRP A 12 -18.54 -1.98 0.83
C TRP A 12 -17.07 -1.52 0.88
N ILE A 13 -16.82 -0.21 1.05
CA ILE A 13 -15.47 0.34 1.13
C ILE A 13 -14.92 0.07 2.53
N LYS A 14 -13.87 -0.74 2.60
CA LYS A 14 -13.24 -1.14 3.86
C LYS A 14 -11.76 -0.75 3.82
N PRO A 15 -11.34 0.25 4.62
CA PRO A 15 -9.93 0.48 4.91
C PRO A 15 -9.30 -0.75 5.58
N GLY A 16 -8.00 -0.94 5.41
CA GLY A 16 -7.28 -2.03 6.05
C GLY A 16 -5.80 -2.01 5.74
N LYS A 17 -5.12 -3.11 6.04
CA LYS A 17 -3.73 -3.34 5.69
C LYS A 17 -3.63 -4.38 4.59
N THR A 18 -2.65 -4.23 3.72
CA THR A 18 -2.38 -5.19 2.63
C THR A 18 -0.93 -5.66 2.68
N THR A 19 -0.70 -6.96 2.53
CA THR A 19 0.68 -7.44 2.33
C THR A 19 1.16 -7.07 0.93
N PHE A 20 2.43 -6.69 0.77
CA PHE A 20 2.96 -6.26 -0.53
C PHE A 20 4.28 -6.98 -0.86
N HIS A 21 4.15 -8.22 -1.35
CA HIS A 21 5.29 -9.13 -1.51
C HIS A 21 6.30 -8.70 -2.59
N TRP A 22 5.88 -7.87 -3.56
CA TRP A 22 6.78 -7.26 -4.55
C TRP A 22 7.92 -6.48 -3.88
N TRP A 23 7.64 -5.77 -2.78
CA TRP A 23 8.64 -4.97 -2.10
C TRP A 23 9.74 -5.84 -1.51
N ASN A 24 9.38 -6.94 -0.82
CA ASN A 24 10.38 -7.85 -0.25
C ASN A 24 11.03 -8.78 -1.29
N GLY A 25 10.52 -8.83 -2.52
CA GLY A 25 11.01 -9.67 -3.61
C GLY A 25 10.51 -11.11 -3.50
N ASP A 26 9.22 -11.26 -3.23
CA ASP A 26 8.48 -12.53 -3.30
C ASP A 26 9.03 -13.62 -2.37
N VAL A 27 9.55 -13.21 -1.22
CA VAL A 27 10.25 -14.12 -0.31
C VAL A 27 9.27 -15.12 0.28
N THR A 28 9.52 -16.40 0.03
CA THR A 28 8.85 -17.55 0.66
C THR A 28 9.89 -18.44 1.33
N PRO A 29 9.50 -19.44 2.15
CA PRO A 29 10.41 -20.51 2.56
C PRO A 29 11.01 -21.24 1.36
N ASP A 30 12.05 -22.05 1.60
CA ASP A 30 12.72 -22.82 0.57
C ASP A 30 11.71 -23.73 -0.16
N THR A 31 11.61 -23.54 -1.47
CA THR A 31 10.63 -24.20 -2.33
C THR A 31 11.28 -24.65 -3.63
N THR A 32 10.60 -25.54 -4.38
CA THR A 32 11.05 -26.06 -5.67
C THR A 32 10.45 -25.32 -6.88
N PHE A 33 9.68 -24.26 -6.65
CA PHE A 33 9.00 -23.48 -7.68
C PHE A 33 9.44 -22.02 -7.68
N ALA A 34 9.28 -21.33 -8.82
CA ALA A 34 9.54 -19.90 -8.91
C ALA A 34 8.48 -19.11 -8.11
N PRO A 35 8.86 -18.12 -7.30
CA PRO A 35 7.92 -17.42 -6.43
C PRO A 35 7.02 -16.42 -7.17
N GLY A 36 6.07 -15.82 -6.44
CA GLY A 36 5.19 -14.73 -6.88
C GLY A 36 3.94 -15.22 -7.61
N ILE A 37 4.02 -15.44 -8.92
CA ILE A 37 2.85 -15.70 -9.80
C ILE A 37 2.38 -17.17 -9.79
N ASN A 38 2.17 -17.72 -8.60
CA ASN A 38 1.67 -19.07 -8.38
C ASN A 38 0.80 -19.17 -7.11
N PHE A 39 -0.01 -20.22 -6.99
CA PHE A 39 -0.90 -20.41 -5.83
C PHE A 39 -0.16 -20.52 -4.50
N GLU A 40 0.97 -21.22 -4.44
CA GLU A 40 1.68 -21.52 -3.18
C GLU A 40 2.31 -20.27 -2.55
N THR A 41 2.86 -19.36 -3.35
CA THR A 41 3.33 -18.06 -2.85
C THR A 41 2.17 -17.24 -2.30
N ASN A 42 1.08 -17.09 -3.05
CA ASN A 42 -0.07 -16.29 -2.59
C ASN A 42 -0.70 -16.92 -1.34
N LYS A 43 -0.83 -18.25 -1.30
CA LYS A 43 -1.28 -18.99 -0.10
C LYS A 43 -0.44 -18.67 1.13
N TYR A 44 0.89 -18.65 1.00
CA TYR A 44 1.80 -18.37 2.11
C TYR A 44 1.55 -16.97 2.71
N TYR A 45 1.36 -15.96 1.87
CA TYR A 45 1.07 -14.59 2.33
C TYR A 45 -0.37 -14.42 2.84
N ILE A 46 -1.36 -15.10 2.23
CA ILE A 46 -2.74 -15.14 2.73
C ILE A 46 -2.78 -15.76 4.14
N ASP A 47 -2.05 -16.86 4.36
CA ASP A 47 -1.98 -17.51 5.68
C ASP A 47 -1.33 -16.57 6.72
N PHE A 48 -0.30 -15.82 6.32
CA PHE A 48 0.28 -14.76 7.15
C PHE A 48 -0.73 -13.65 7.46
N ALA A 49 -1.47 -13.16 6.47
CA ALA A 49 -2.44 -12.10 6.65
C ALA A 49 -3.57 -12.52 7.61
N ALA A 50 -4.14 -13.71 7.38
CA ALA A 50 -5.26 -14.25 8.14
C ALA A 50 -4.95 -14.43 9.62
N ARG A 51 -3.75 -14.94 9.96
CA ARG A 51 -3.37 -15.18 11.37
C ARG A 51 -2.86 -13.93 12.10
N ASN A 52 -2.70 -12.81 11.39
CA ASN A 52 -2.16 -11.57 11.93
C ASN A 52 -3.10 -10.37 11.76
N ASN A 53 -4.39 -10.60 11.49
CA ASN A 53 -5.40 -9.55 11.37
C ASN A 53 -5.03 -8.49 10.31
N ILE A 54 -4.55 -8.95 9.15
CA ILE A 54 -4.30 -8.12 7.97
C ILE A 54 -5.41 -8.42 6.97
N GLU A 55 -6.12 -7.38 6.55
CA GLU A 55 -7.37 -7.50 5.81
C GLU A 55 -7.16 -7.96 4.36
N TYR A 56 -6.02 -7.61 3.76
CA TYR A 56 -5.78 -7.80 2.32
C TYR A 56 -4.43 -8.45 1.98
N HIS A 57 -4.38 -9.09 0.82
CA HIS A 57 -3.17 -9.56 0.16
C HIS A 57 -3.14 -9.10 -1.29
N ALA A 58 -2.03 -8.47 -1.70
CA ALA A 58 -1.84 -7.99 -3.06
C ALA A 58 -1.23 -9.05 -3.98
N VAL A 59 -1.81 -9.21 -5.17
CA VAL A 59 -1.28 -10.05 -6.26
C VAL A 59 -0.74 -9.16 -7.38
N ILE A 60 0.58 -9.19 -7.61
CA ILE A 60 1.27 -8.19 -8.45
C ILE A 60 1.87 -8.79 -9.73
N GLY A 61 2.74 -9.77 -9.58
CA GLY A 61 3.65 -10.18 -10.63
C GLY A 61 4.93 -10.75 -10.05
N TYR A 62 5.83 -11.22 -10.90
CA TYR A 62 7.12 -11.74 -10.50
C TYR A 62 8.16 -11.50 -11.59
N GLY A 63 9.37 -11.06 -11.19
CA GLY A 63 10.50 -10.94 -12.12
C GLY A 63 10.25 -9.99 -13.30
N GLY A 64 9.38 -9.00 -13.13
CA GLY A 64 8.99 -8.08 -14.21
C GLY A 64 7.87 -8.59 -15.10
N PHE A 65 7.24 -9.73 -14.79
CA PHE A 65 6.06 -10.24 -15.48
C PHE A 65 4.82 -10.01 -14.64
N ALA A 66 3.79 -9.42 -15.24
CA ALA A 66 2.49 -9.23 -14.60
C ALA A 66 1.81 -10.57 -14.26
N TRP A 67 0.88 -10.55 -13.30
CA TRP A 67 0.05 -11.71 -12.96
C TRP A 67 -0.98 -12.07 -14.05
N TYR A 68 -1.26 -11.15 -14.96
CA TYR A 68 -2.17 -11.31 -16.09
C TYR A 68 -1.44 -11.56 -17.41
N LYS A 69 -2.18 -12.03 -18.42
CA LYS A 69 -1.65 -12.30 -19.76
C LYS A 69 -1.05 -11.03 -20.37
N SER A 70 0.25 -11.07 -20.62
CA SER A 70 1.02 -10.01 -21.28
C SER A 70 2.13 -10.62 -22.12
N ASP A 71 2.40 -10.03 -23.28
CA ASP A 71 3.53 -10.34 -24.15
C ASP A 71 4.69 -9.34 -24.00
N ALA A 72 4.60 -8.41 -23.04
CA ALA A 72 5.68 -7.50 -22.68
C ALA A 72 6.47 -7.99 -21.46
N ALA A 73 7.77 -7.72 -21.48
CA ALA A 73 8.64 -7.87 -20.32
C ALA A 73 8.77 -6.54 -19.57
N GLY A 74 8.75 -6.60 -18.25
CA GLY A 74 8.74 -5.43 -17.36
C GLY A 74 7.33 -4.90 -17.11
N TYR A 75 7.17 -4.21 -15.98
CA TYR A 75 5.88 -3.65 -15.58
C TYR A 75 5.50 -2.39 -16.36
N ALA A 76 6.48 -1.63 -16.87
CA ALA A 76 6.28 -0.32 -17.50
C ALA A 76 5.83 -0.36 -18.97
N VAL A 77 5.73 -1.55 -19.57
CA VAL A 77 5.38 -1.73 -20.99
C VAL A 77 4.14 -2.61 -21.09
N VAL A 78 3.15 -2.15 -21.86
CA VAL A 78 1.95 -2.93 -22.19
C VAL A 78 2.09 -3.44 -23.63
N GLY A 79 2.16 -4.75 -23.78
CA GLY A 79 2.28 -5.39 -25.08
C GLY A 79 0.92 -5.49 -25.78
N ALA A 80 0.93 -5.71 -27.10
CA ALA A 80 -0.27 -5.67 -27.94
C ALA A 80 -1.28 -6.78 -27.61
N ASN A 81 -0.83 -7.90 -27.05
CA ASN A 81 -1.68 -9.04 -26.67
C ASN A 81 -1.98 -9.09 -25.17
N THR A 82 -1.84 -7.95 -24.48
CA THR A 82 -2.16 -7.82 -23.06
C THR A 82 -3.66 -7.98 -22.81
N ASP A 83 -4.02 -8.79 -21.84
CA ASP A 83 -5.40 -9.00 -21.40
C ASP A 83 -5.48 -9.19 -19.88
N VAL A 84 -5.95 -8.17 -19.17
CA VAL A 84 -6.08 -8.18 -17.71
C VAL A 84 -7.18 -9.12 -17.21
N THR A 85 -8.08 -9.57 -18.09
CA THR A 85 -9.17 -10.50 -17.74
C THR A 85 -8.72 -11.96 -17.71
N GLN A 86 -7.46 -12.25 -18.10
CA GLN A 86 -6.88 -13.58 -18.16
C GLN A 86 -5.60 -13.64 -17.34
N THR A 87 -5.45 -14.67 -16.52
CA THR A 87 -4.22 -14.88 -15.73
C THR A 87 -3.15 -15.57 -16.56
N VAL A 88 -1.90 -15.45 -16.12
CA VAL A 88 -0.82 -16.30 -16.63
C VAL A 88 -1.07 -17.78 -16.26
N PRO A 89 -0.60 -18.77 -17.05
CA PRO A 89 -0.88 -20.19 -16.79
C PRO A 89 -0.42 -20.72 -15.42
N SER A 90 0.59 -20.08 -14.82
CA SER A 90 1.09 -20.48 -13.49
C SER A 90 0.21 -19.99 -12.34
N LEU A 91 -0.73 -19.08 -12.59
CA LEU A 91 -1.59 -18.47 -11.58
C LEU A 91 -3.05 -18.87 -11.76
N ASP A 92 -3.51 -19.75 -10.87
CA ASP A 92 -4.92 -20.07 -10.70
C ASP A 92 -5.58 -19.04 -9.77
N MET A 93 -6.05 -17.93 -10.35
CA MET A 93 -6.65 -16.82 -9.61
C MET A 93 -7.93 -17.23 -8.87
N VAL A 94 -8.76 -18.10 -9.45
CA VAL A 94 -9.98 -18.58 -8.80
C VAL A 94 -9.63 -19.34 -7.53
N ARG A 95 -8.65 -20.24 -7.59
CA ARG A 95 -8.18 -20.98 -6.41
C ARG A 95 -7.57 -20.06 -5.35
N VAL A 96 -6.83 -19.02 -5.75
CA VAL A 96 -6.28 -18.01 -4.81
C VAL A 96 -7.41 -17.27 -4.08
N LEU A 97 -8.42 -16.80 -4.82
CA LEU A 97 -9.55 -16.06 -4.28
C LEU A 97 -10.44 -16.91 -3.37
N ASP A 98 -10.75 -18.14 -3.77
CA ASP A 98 -11.50 -19.09 -2.95
C ASP A 98 -10.77 -19.37 -1.63
N TYR A 99 -9.45 -19.57 -1.69
CA TYR A 99 -8.64 -19.77 -0.50
C TYR A 99 -8.62 -18.51 0.39
N ALA A 100 -8.38 -17.33 -0.17
CA ALA A 100 -8.38 -16.06 0.57
C ALA A 100 -9.73 -15.82 1.26
N LYS A 101 -10.84 -16.06 0.55
CA LYS A 101 -12.20 -15.98 1.10
C LYS A 101 -12.40 -16.96 2.25
N SER A 102 -11.91 -18.20 2.15
CA SER A 102 -11.98 -19.18 3.26
C SER A 102 -11.20 -18.76 4.51
N LYS A 103 -10.26 -17.81 4.35
CA LYS A 103 -9.44 -17.24 5.42
C LYS A 103 -9.90 -15.85 5.88
N GLY A 104 -10.94 -15.29 5.25
CA GLY A 104 -11.40 -13.92 5.54
C GLY A 104 -10.47 -12.82 5.04
N VAL A 105 -9.60 -13.11 4.07
CA VAL A 105 -8.65 -12.14 3.49
C VAL A 105 -9.17 -11.69 2.13
N GLY A 106 -9.19 -10.37 1.90
CA GLY A 106 -9.50 -9.79 0.60
C GLY A 106 -8.29 -9.82 -0.33
N ILE A 107 -8.53 -9.93 -1.64
CA ILE A 107 -7.46 -9.83 -2.64
C ILE A 107 -7.56 -8.48 -3.35
N ASP A 108 -6.43 -7.80 -3.47
CA ASP A 108 -6.23 -6.73 -4.44
C ASP A 108 -5.16 -7.10 -5.46
N VAL A 109 -5.17 -6.43 -6.60
CA VAL A 109 -4.29 -6.74 -7.73
C VAL A 109 -3.58 -5.51 -8.25
N TRP A 110 -2.40 -5.65 -8.85
CA TRP A 110 -1.77 -4.56 -9.60
C TRP A 110 -2.11 -4.61 -11.08
N VAL A 111 -2.32 -3.44 -11.70
CA VAL A 111 -2.57 -3.31 -13.13
C VAL A 111 -1.91 -2.05 -13.67
N HIS A 112 -1.29 -2.16 -14.85
CA HIS A 112 -0.86 -0.97 -15.59
C HIS A 112 -2.09 -0.26 -16.19
N TRP A 113 -2.20 1.08 -16.06
CA TRP A 113 -3.39 1.82 -16.51
C TRP A 113 -3.73 1.61 -18.00
N LYS A 114 -2.72 1.65 -18.90
CA LYS A 114 -2.91 1.38 -20.35
C LYS A 114 -3.47 -0.01 -20.66
N ALA A 115 -3.24 -1.00 -19.79
CA ALA A 115 -3.76 -2.34 -20.00
C ALA A 115 -5.25 -2.44 -19.66
N ILE A 116 -5.73 -1.63 -18.71
CA ILE A 116 -7.10 -1.70 -18.19
C ILE A 116 -8.03 -0.64 -18.80
N TYR A 117 -7.53 0.57 -19.06
CA TYR A 117 -8.35 1.71 -19.50
C TYR A 117 -9.14 1.45 -20.80
N PRO A 118 -8.59 0.78 -21.84
CA PRO A 118 -9.36 0.48 -23.05
C PRO A 118 -10.53 -0.49 -22.84
N LYS A 119 -10.59 -1.17 -21.68
CA LYS A 119 -11.51 -2.27 -21.39
C LYS A 119 -12.09 -2.19 -19.97
N LEU A 120 -12.28 -0.99 -19.41
CA LEU A 120 -12.67 -0.80 -18.00
C LEU A 120 -13.87 -1.67 -17.59
N GLU A 121 -14.97 -1.61 -18.34
CA GLU A 121 -16.20 -2.36 -18.04
C GLU A 121 -15.98 -3.88 -18.05
N GLU A 122 -15.31 -4.40 -19.08
CA GLU A 122 -15.01 -5.84 -19.21
C GLU A 122 -14.09 -6.31 -18.08
N ALA A 123 -13.03 -5.54 -17.79
CA ALA A 123 -12.06 -5.85 -16.76
C ALA A 123 -12.70 -5.81 -15.35
N PHE A 124 -13.43 -4.73 -15.03
CA PHE A 124 -14.03 -4.56 -13.72
C PHE A 124 -15.16 -5.56 -13.47
N SER A 125 -15.99 -5.86 -14.48
CA SER A 125 -16.97 -6.95 -14.41
C SER A 125 -16.30 -8.30 -14.10
N GLN A 126 -15.16 -8.59 -14.74
CA GLN A 126 -14.43 -9.82 -14.49
C GLN A 126 -13.79 -9.84 -13.10
N PHE A 127 -13.26 -8.71 -12.61
CA PHE A 127 -12.67 -8.59 -11.28
C PHE A 127 -13.72 -8.73 -10.17
N GLU A 128 -14.88 -8.10 -10.33
CA GLU A 128 -16.02 -8.26 -9.42
C GLU A 128 -16.53 -9.70 -9.42
N LYS A 129 -16.66 -10.33 -10.59
CA LYS A 129 -17.05 -11.75 -10.73
C LYS A 129 -16.09 -12.70 -10.02
N TRP A 130 -14.79 -12.43 -10.11
CA TRP A 130 -13.76 -13.15 -9.37
C TRP A 130 -13.86 -12.89 -7.85
N GLY A 131 -14.32 -11.71 -7.45
CA GLY A 131 -14.39 -11.29 -6.05
C GLY A 131 -13.16 -10.52 -5.57
N ILE A 132 -12.40 -9.93 -6.50
CA ILE A 132 -11.35 -8.96 -6.19
C ILE A 132 -11.97 -7.77 -5.45
N ARG A 133 -11.24 -7.22 -4.47
CA ARG A 133 -11.72 -6.12 -3.62
C ARG A 133 -11.24 -4.74 -4.09
N GLY A 134 -10.11 -4.70 -4.78
CA GLY A 134 -9.59 -3.47 -5.33
C GLY A 134 -8.32 -3.69 -6.14
N MET A 135 -7.69 -2.60 -6.55
CA MET A 135 -6.48 -2.67 -7.37
C MET A 135 -5.53 -1.48 -7.19
N MET A 136 -4.25 -1.74 -7.41
CA MET A 136 -3.23 -0.76 -7.69
C MET A 136 -3.23 -0.44 -9.18
N VAL A 137 -3.59 0.79 -9.56
CA VAL A 137 -3.49 1.25 -10.95
C VAL A 137 -2.25 2.12 -11.08
N ASP A 138 -1.34 1.74 -11.97
CA ASP A 138 0.04 2.24 -11.96
C ASP A 138 0.50 2.76 -13.34
N PHE A 139 1.62 3.51 -13.35
CA PHE A 139 2.35 4.06 -14.50
C PHE A 139 1.63 5.15 -15.30
N MET A 140 0.80 5.97 -14.66
CA MET A 140 0.13 7.09 -15.35
C MET A 140 1.12 8.17 -15.77
N ASP A 141 2.08 8.51 -14.90
CA ASP A 141 3.23 9.40 -15.09
C ASP A 141 2.90 10.75 -15.74
N ARG A 142 1.66 11.21 -15.56
CA ARG A 142 1.06 12.37 -16.21
C ARG A 142 0.04 13.03 -15.29
N ASP A 143 -0.05 14.35 -15.38
CA ASP A 143 -1.02 15.19 -14.66
C ASP A 143 -1.73 16.21 -15.57
N ASP A 144 -1.63 16.02 -16.89
CA ASP A 144 -2.43 16.76 -17.85
C ASP A 144 -3.92 16.42 -17.73
N GLN A 145 -4.76 17.30 -18.30
CA GLN A 145 -6.22 17.22 -18.17
C GLN A 145 -6.80 15.86 -18.59
N GLU A 146 -6.25 15.25 -19.64
CA GLU A 146 -6.70 13.93 -20.10
C GLU A 146 -6.46 12.88 -19.01
N MET A 147 -5.26 12.85 -18.42
CA MET A 147 -4.94 11.88 -17.37
C MET A 147 -5.74 12.10 -16.08
N VAL A 148 -6.03 13.36 -15.73
CA VAL A 148 -6.92 13.67 -14.60
C VAL A 148 -8.31 13.10 -14.84
N ASN A 149 -8.87 13.27 -16.03
CA ASN A 149 -10.17 12.72 -16.40
C ASN A 149 -10.16 11.18 -16.40
N ILE A 150 -9.09 10.55 -16.92
CA ILE A 150 -8.90 9.10 -16.91
C ILE A 150 -8.95 8.54 -15.48
N GLN A 151 -8.24 9.16 -14.53
CA GLN A 151 -8.24 8.71 -13.14
C GLN A 151 -9.62 8.86 -12.49
N GLU A 152 -10.35 9.94 -12.77
CA GLU A 152 -11.73 10.11 -12.29
C GLU A 152 -12.67 9.05 -12.89
N GLU A 153 -12.56 8.76 -14.19
CA GLU A 153 -13.35 7.72 -14.86
C GLU A 153 -13.06 6.32 -14.28
N ILE A 154 -11.79 6.01 -14.02
CA ILE A 154 -11.38 4.77 -13.35
C ILE A 154 -12.05 4.66 -11.98
N LEU A 155 -12.05 5.72 -11.16
CA LEU A 155 -12.68 5.71 -9.85
C LEU A 155 -14.19 5.52 -9.93
N GLN A 156 -14.85 6.23 -10.84
CA GLN A 156 -16.28 6.12 -11.06
C GLN A 156 -16.66 4.70 -11.47
N LYS A 157 -15.98 4.14 -12.48
CA LYS A 157 -16.23 2.80 -12.98
C LYS A 157 -15.89 1.72 -11.95
N ALA A 158 -14.81 1.88 -11.20
CA ALA A 158 -14.48 0.94 -10.13
C ALA A 158 -15.55 0.92 -9.03
N ALA A 159 -16.14 2.07 -8.71
CA ALA A 159 -17.22 2.15 -7.73
C ALA A 159 -18.51 1.45 -8.18
N GLU A 160 -18.82 1.46 -9.49
CA GLU A 160 -19.96 0.71 -10.07
C GLU A 160 -19.82 -0.81 -9.85
N HIS A 161 -18.58 -1.30 -9.68
CA HIS A 161 -18.22 -2.71 -9.47
C HIS A 161 -17.72 -3.03 -8.06
N HIS A 162 -17.92 -2.12 -7.09
CA HIS A 162 -17.49 -2.30 -5.69
C HIS A 162 -15.98 -2.57 -5.53
N LEU A 163 -15.16 -1.93 -6.37
CA LEU A 163 -13.70 -2.02 -6.35
C LEU A 163 -13.10 -0.73 -5.78
N TYR A 164 -12.20 -0.87 -4.80
CA TYR A 164 -11.36 0.25 -4.38
C TYR A 164 -10.15 0.41 -5.31
N ILE A 165 -9.62 1.62 -5.36
CA ILE A 165 -8.43 1.98 -6.13
C ILE A 165 -7.36 2.53 -5.19
N GLN A 166 -6.12 2.13 -5.44
CA GLN A 166 -4.93 2.86 -5.05
C GLN A 166 -4.15 3.26 -6.30
N PHE A 167 -3.79 4.53 -6.43
CA PHE A 167 -3.06 5.02 -7.62
C PHE A 167 -1.55 5.06 -7.37
N HIS A 168 -0.76 4.45 -8.26
CA HIS A 168 0.71 4.51 -8.32
C HIS A 168 1.16 5.19 -9.60
N GLY A 169 2.40 5.68 -9.66
CA GLY A 169 2.86 6.44 -10.84
C GLY A 169 1.94 7.63 -11.14
N SER A 170 1.46 8.32 -10.11
CA SER A 170 0.45 9.40 -10.20
C SER A 170 0.90 10.66 -9.48
N PHE A 171 0.31 11.79 -9.84
CA PHE A 171 0.54 13.06 -9.16
C PHE A 171 -0.10 13.09 -7.77
N LYS A 172 0.38 13.96 -6.86
CA LYS A 172 -0.17 14.16 -5.51
C LYS A 172 -1.72 14.25 -5.49
N PRO A 173 -2.42 13.70 -4.48
CA PRO A 173 -3.85 13.85 -4.32
C PRO A 173 -4.27 15.31 -4.33
N THR A 174 -5.48 15.56 -4.81
CA THR A 174 -6.10 16.89 -4.80
C THR A 174 -7.37 16.90 -3.96
N GLY A 175 -7.60 15.82 -3.19
CA GLY A 175 -8.78 15.57 -2.37
C GLY A 175 -9.93 14.87 -3.09
N LEU A 176 -9.64 14.21 -4.22
CA LEU A 176 -10.60 13.42 -5.01
C LEU A 176 -11.24 12.27 -4.21
N HIS A 177 -10.52 11.69 -3.24
CA HIS A 177 -11.06 10.76 -2.24
C HIS A 177 -12.30 11.27 -1.48
N ARG A 178 -12.54 12.60 -1.40
CA ARG A 178 -13.79 13.14 -0.85
C ARG A 178 -14.98 12.86 -1.78
N THR A 179 -14.76 13.06 -3.08
CA THR A 179 -15.76 12.87 -4.15
C THR A 179 -15.96 11.37 -4.44
N TYR A 180 -14.88 10.60 -4.43
CA TYR A 180 -14.84 9.17 -4.68
C TYR A 180 -14.10 8.46 -3.53
N PRO A 181 -14.80 8.11 -2.44
CA PRO A 181 -14.18 7.49 -1.27
C PRO A 181 -13.62 6.08 -1.52
N ASN A 182 -13.81 5.51 -2.72
CA ASN A 182 -13.14 4.27 -3.13
C ASN A 182 -11.69 4.51 -3.59
N GLU A 183 -11.20 5.75 -3.67
CA GLU A 183 -9.76 6.05 -3.68
C GLU A 183 -9.21 5.92 -2.24
N LEU A 184 -8.67 4.75 -1.89
CA LEU A 184 -8.15 4.52 -0.54
C LEU A 184 -6.82 5.21 -0.30
N THR A 185 -5.97 5.28 -1.32
CA THR A 185 -4.67 5.92 -1.20
C THR A 185 -4.05 6.18 -2.56
N ARG A 186 -2.91 6.86 -2.54
CA ARG A 186 -2.15 7.19 -3.73
C ARG A 186 -0.67 7.30 -3.36
N GLU A 187 0.22 6.85 -4.23
CA GLU A 187 1.64 7.10 -4.11
C GLU A 187 1.95 8.61 -4.23
N GLY A 188 2.31 9.10 -5.42
CA GLY A 188 2.70 10.49 -5.64
C GLY A 188 3.78 10.97 -4.65
N THR A 189 4.70 10.06 -4.32
CA THR A 189 5.78 10.26 -3.34
C THR A 189 7.01 9.48 -3.70
N TYR A 190 8.16 10.02 -3.34
CA TYR A 190 9.40 9.26 -3.28
C TYR A 190 9.38 8.39 -2.01
N ASN A 191 9.01 7.11 -2.13
CA ASN A 191 8.68 6.24 -1.00
C ASN A 191 9.72 5.14 -0.74
N TYR A 192 9.38 4.17 0.12
CA TYR A 192 10.29 3.13 0.56
C TYR A 192 10.59 2.03 -0.47
N GLU A 193 9.96 2.00 -1.65
CA GLU A 193 10.47 1.17 -2.76
C GLU A 193 11.93 1.50 -3.07
N GLN A 194 12.32 2.76 -2.89
CA GLN A 194 13.62 3.28 -3.28
C GLN A 194 14.75 2.62 -2.48
N ASN A 195 14.46 2.11 -1.28
CA ASN A 195 15.40 1.35 -0.46
C ASN A 195 15.85 0.02 -1.11
N LYS A 196 15.14 -0.47 -2.13
CA LYS A 196 15.50 -1.67 -2.90
C LYS A 196 16.75 -1.45 -3.77
N TRP A 197 16.97 -0.24 -4.28
CA TRP A 197 17.98 0.03 -5.31
C TRP A 197 18.86 1.26 -5.08
N LEU A 198 18.48 2.18 -4.18
CA LEU A 198 19.35 3.31 -3.84
C LEU A 198 20.55 2.88 -3.00
N LYS A 199 21.68 3.57 -3.21
CA LYS A 199 22.91 3.39 -2.42
C LYS A 199 22.78 3.83 -0.96
N LYS A 200 21.84 4.72 -0.67
CA LYS A 200 21.52 5.22 0.67
C LYS A 200 20.02 5.04 0.90
N PRO A 201 19.58 4.78 2.15
CA PRO A 201 18.16 4.68 2.42
C PRO A 201 17.49 6.05 2.28
N ILE A 202 16.17 6.03 2.12
CA ILE A 202 15.31 7.16 2.45
C ILE A 202 15.64 7.63 3.88
N THR A 203 15.76 8.94 4.06
CA THR A 203 16.18 9.53 5.34
C THR A 203 15.00 9.95 6.20
N ALA A 204 15.23 10.08 7.51
CA ALA A 204 14.22 10.52 8.46
C ALA A 204 13.72 11.96 8.18
N GLU A 205 14.58 12.82 7.63
CA GLU A 205 14.20 14.17 7.17
C GLU A 205 13.24 14.11 6.00
N HIS A 206 13.42 13.16 5.08
CA HIS A 206 12.51 12.97 3.97
C HIS A 206 11.15 12.47 4.45
N ASP A 207 11.14 11.50 5.38
CA ASP A 207 9.89 11.04 6.02
C ASP A 207 9.12 12.20 6.68
N LEU A 208 9.82 13.10 7.39
CA LEU A 208 9.23 14.31 7.95
C LEU A 208 8.64 15.23 6.89
N ASN A 209 9.33 15.42 5.75
CA ASN A 209 8.82 16.22 4.65
C ASN A 209 7.55 15.61 4.04
N ILE A 210 7.47 14.27 3.95
CA ILE A 210 6.25 13.61 3.48
C ILE A 210 5.08 13.92 4.41
N VAL A 211 5.26 13.77 5.73
CA VAL A 211 4.21 14.01 6.72
C VAL A 211 3.82 15.50 6.83
N LEU A 212 4.77 16.42 6.73
CA LEU A 212 4.53 17.86 6.98
C LEU A 212 4.24 18.67 5.71
N ILE A 213 4.55 18.15 4.52
CA ILE A 213 4.37 18.87 3.25
C ILE A 213 3.41 18.10 2.34
N ARG A 214 3.80 16.90 1.90
CA ARG A 214 3.02 16.14 0.89
C ARG A 214 1.66 15.69 1.41
N MET A 215 1.58 15.31 2.68
CA MET A 215 0.34 14.85 3.32
C MET A 215 -0.71 15.95 3.46
N LEU A 216 -0.34 17.23 3.31
CA LEU A 216 -1.33 18.32 3.20
C LEU A 216 -2.26 18.13 1.99
N ALA A 217 -1.79 17.43 0.96
CA ALA A 217 -2.56 17.13 -0.24
C ALA A 217 -3.55 15.97 -0.05
N GLY A 218 -3.30 15.09 0.92
CA GLY A 218 -4.10 13.89 1.23
C GLY A 218 -3.24 12.65 1.49
N ALA A 219 -3.92 11.52 1.73
CA ALA A 219 -3.35 10.20 2.01
C ALA A 219 -2.21 9.80 1.05
N SER A 220 -1.28 8.98 1.56
CA SER A 220 -0.12 8.54 0.82
C SER A 220 0.17 7.06 0.98
N ASP A 221 0.34 6.34 -0.11
CA ASP A 221 0.96 5.02 -0.08
C ASP A 221 2.48 5.19 -0.06
N TYR A 222 3.06 4.88 1.08
CA TYR A 222 4.49 5.06 1.34
C TYR A 222 5.27 3.74 1.40
N HIS A 223 4.63 2.62 1.01
CA HIS A 223 5.19 1.27 1.10
C HIS A 223 5.71 0.95 2.51
N LEU A 224 4.89 1.25 3.52
CA LEU A 224 5.22 0.95 4.91
C LEU A 224 5.40 -0.56 5.14
N GLY A 225 5.96 -0.88 6.31
CA GLY A 225 6.09 -2.25 6.77
C GLY A 225 7.48 -2.84 6.65
N GLY A 226 8.46 -2.17 6.05
CA GLY A 226 9.86 -2.61 6.17
C GLY A 226 10.25 -2.78 7.65
N PHE A 227 10.35 -4.02 8.12
CA PHE A 227 10.51 -4.30 9.55
C PHE A 227 12.00 -4.37 9.90
N ARG A 228 12.85 -4.76 8.95
CA ARG A 228 14.29 -4.85 9.17
C ARG A 228 14.97 -3.49 9.05
N ALA A 229 14.77 -2.65 10.08
CA ALA A 229 15.42 -1.36 10.24
C ALA A 229 16.85 -1.50 10.78
N THR A 230 17.76 -0.73 10.20
CA THR A 230 19.17 -0.71 10.57
C THR A 230 19.67 0.72 10.70
N PRO A 231 20.65 0.99 11.60
CA PRO A 231 21.41 2.23 11.56
C PRO A 231 21.96 2.51 10.15
N ILE A 232 22.06 3.78 9.77
CA ILE A 232 22.40 4.21 8.40
C ILE A 232 23.74 3.61 7.94
N GLU A 233 24.72 3.49 8.84
CA GLU A 233 26.04 2.92 8.59
C GLU A 233 26.01 1.39 8.34
N LYS A 234 24.93 0.71 8.72
CA LYS A 234 24.72 -0.73 8.48
C LYS A 234 23.78 -1.00 7.32
N PHE A 235 23.16 0.04 6.75
CA PHE A 235 22.27 -0.11 5.61
C PHE A 235 23.04 -0.66 4.41
N LYS A 236 22.39 -1.57 3.68
CA LYS A 236 22.89 -2.13 2.43
C LYS A 236 21.75 -2.22 1.43
N THR A 237 22.01 -1.78 0.22
CA THR A 237 21.08 -1.91 -0.90
C THR A 237 20.88 -3.38 -1.25
N GLN A 238 19.63 -3.83 -1.23
CA GLN A 238 19.25 -5.19 -1.59
C GLN A 238 17.88 -5.14 -2.28
N TYR A 239 17.81 -5.62 -3.52
CA TYR A 239 16.57 -5.60 -4.29
C TYR A 239 15.51 -6.55 -3.71
N THR A 240 15.97 -7.70 -3.23
CA THR A 240 15.20 -8.70 -2.48
C THR A 240 15.60 -8.61 -1.02
N ARG A 241 14.65 -8.77 -0.10
CA ARG A 241 14.81 -8.55 1.34
C ARG A 241 15.39 -7.16 1.67
N PRO A 242 14.81 -6.04 1.18
CA PRO A 242 15.34 -4.70 1.43
C PRO A 242 15.37 -4.37 2.91
N LEU A 243 16.27 -3.47 3.29
CA LEU A 243 16.40 -2.95 4.66
C LEU A 243 15.74 -1.58 4.76
N MET A 244 15.46 -1.15 6.00
CA MET A 244 15.07 0.24 6.29
C MET A 244 16.23 0.98 6.94
N GLY A 245 16.44 2.24 6.59
CA GLY A 245 17.34 3.14 7.31
C GLY A 245 16.65 3.73 8.54
N GLY A 246 17.32 3.74 9.69
CA GLY A 246 16.79 4.32 10.93
C GLY A 246 16.46 3.28 11.98
N THR A 247 15.38 3.49 12.74
CA THR A 247 14.99 2.63 13.87
C THR A 247 13.66 1.91 13.62
N ARG A 248 13.47 0.76 14.28
CA ARG A 248 12.18 0.04 14.28
C ARG A 248 11.06 0.94 14.79
N CYS A 249 11.29 1.70 15.85
CA CYS A 249 10.27 2.58 16.43
C CYS A 249 9.84 3.68 15.45
N HIS A 250 10.76 4.24 14.66
CA HIS A 250 10.41 5.19 13.60
C HIS A 250 9.48 4.54 12.57
N MET A 251 9.83 3.33 12.09
CA MET A 251 9.00 2.61 11.11
C MET A 251 7.60 2.28 11.65
N LEU A 252 7.48 1.94 12.93
CA LEU A 252 6.19 1.71 13.59
C LEU A 252 5.40 3.01 13.78
N ALA A 253 6.07 4.09 14.20
CA ALA A 253 5.44 5.39 14.37
C ALA A 253 4.87 5.95 13.06
N MET A 254 5.46 5.61 11.91
CA MET A 254 4.94 5.96 10.58
C MET A 254 3.51 5.48 10.35
N TYR A 255 3.08 4.36 10.94
CA TYR A 255 1.69 3.89 10.83
C TYR A 255 0.66 4.82 11.48
N VAL A 256 1.10 5.67 12.42
CA VAL A 256 0.25 6.67 13.07
C VAL A 256 0.43 8.05 12.44
N VAL A 257 1.67 8.47 12.16
CA VAL A 257 1.91 9.84 11.65
C VAL A 257 1.50 9.99 10.19
N LEU A 258 1.64 8.94 9.39
CA LEU A 258 1.23 8.93 7.99
C LEU A 258 -0.21 8.42 7.86
N GLU A 259 -1.02 9.12 7.06
CA GLU A 259 -2.39 8.69 6.77
C GLU A 259 -2.44 7.94 5.43
N SER A 260 -2.96 6.72 5.49
CA SER A 260 -3.30 5.91 4.33
C SER A 260 -4.43 4.96 4.74
N TYR A 261 -5.49 4.86 3.93
CA TYR A 261 -6.60 3.96 4.22
C TYR A 261 -6.32 2.52 3.77
N LEU A 262 -5.20 2.30 3.07
CA LEU A 262 -4.64 0.99 2.75
C LEU A 262 -3.14 0.99 3.09
N GLN A 263 -2.78 0.62 4.33
CA GLN A 263 -1.37 0.61 4.74
C GLN A 263 -0.71 -0.72 4.39
N MET A 264 0.47 -0.65 3.78
CA MET A 264 1.19 -1.86 3.41
C MET A 264 1.89 -2.51 4.60
N VAL A 265 1.96 -3.84 4.56
CA VAL A 265 2.83 -4.71 5.38
C VAL A 265 3.81 -5.38 4.41
N ALA A 266 4.84 -4.63 4.02
CA ALA A 266 5.67 -4.93 2.84
C ALA A 266 6.79 -5.98 3.03
N ASP A 267 7.32 -6.17 4.25
CA ASP A 267 8.39 -7.15 4.50
C ASP A 267 7.83 -8.59 4.43
N TYR A 268 8.70 -9.60 4.48
CA TYR A 268 8.26 -11.00 4.42
C TYR A 268 7.83 -11.52 5.81
N PRO A 269 6.96 -12.56 5.90
CA PRO A 269 6.37 -12.98 7.17
C PRO A 269 7.37 -13.25 8.30
N SER A 270 8.47 -13.95 8.04
CA SER A 270 9.50 -14.22 9.07
C SER A 270 10.34 -13.00 9.47
N ALA A 271 10.22 -11.86 8.77
CA ALA A 271 10.77 -10.60 9.22
C ALA A 271 9.95 -9.98 10.36
N TYR A 272 8.67 -10.35 10.50
CA TYR A 272 7.76 -9.83 11.53
C TYR A 272 7.60 -10.77 12.72
N GLU A 273 7.48 -12.07 12.45
CA GLU A 273 7.02 -13.02 13.46
C GLU A 273 8.07 -13.25 14.55
N GLY A 274 7.62 -13.13 15.80
CA GLY A 274 8.51 -13.15 16.97
C GLY A 274 9.39 -11.92 17.12
N GLN A 275 9.20 -10.88 16.30
CA GLN A 275 9.97 -9.64 16.38
C GLN A 275 9.21 -8.56 17.15
N PRO A 276 9.88 -7.76 18.02
CA PRO A 276 9.23 -6.71 18.80
C PRO A 276 8.53 -5.64 17.95
N GLY A 277 7.36 -5.20 18.42
CA GLY A 277 6.53 -4.20 17.76
C GLY A 277 5.58 -4.76 16.71
N PHE A 278 5.63 -6.07 16.43
CA PHE A 278 4.69 -6.66 15.47
C PHE A 278 3.28 -6.73 16.06
N GLU A 279 3.18 -6.87 17.38
CA GLU A 279 1.95 -6.71 18.15
C GLU A 279 1.25 -5.39 17.84
N PHE A 280 1.98 -4.28 17.85
CA PHE A 280 1.44 -2.96 17.48
C PHE A 280 0.94 -2.93 16.04
N LEU A 281 1.70 -3.50 15.10
CA LEU A 281 1.34 -3.49 13.68
C LEU A 281 0.04 -4.27 13.39
N ARG A 282 -0.24 -5.32 14.17
CA ARG A 282 -1.50 -6.08 14.06
C ARG A 282 -2.71 -5.30 14.58
N GLU A 283 -2.49 -4.37 15.50
CA GLU A 283 -3.54 -3.65 16.22
C GLU A 283 -3.80 -2.25 15.69
N VAL A 284 -2.78 -1.57 15.14
CA VAL A 284 -2.91 -0.17 14.70
C VAL A 284 -3.95 -0.04 13.58
N PRO A 285 -4.97 0.84 13.72
CA PRO A 285 -5.94 1.10 12.67
C PRO A 285 -5.34 1.82 11.45
N THR A 286 -6.04 1.77 10.32
CA THR A 286 -5.71 2.57 9.12
C THR A 286 -6.66 3.74 8.90
N ASN A 287 -7.74 3.82 9.69
CA ASN A 287 -8.66 4.94 9.72
C ASN A 287 -8.92 5.39 11.15
N TRP A 288 -9.36 6.64 11.30
CA TRP A 288 -9.38 7.32 12.57
C TRP A 288 -10.67 8.13 12.73
N ASP A 289 -11.20 8.16 13.94
CA ASP A 289 -12.37 8.97 14.28
C ASP A 289 -11.96 10.39 14.67
N GLU A 290 -10.73 10.56 15.14
CA GLU A 290 -10.16 11.84 15.55
C GLU A 290 -8.65 11.85 15.36
N THR A 291 -8.09 13.00 15.00
CA THR A 291 -6.64 13.21 14.84
C THR A 291 -6.26 14.52 15.50
N LYS A 292 -5.19 14.49 16.29
CA LYS A 292 -4.58 15.65 16.96
C LYS A 292 -3.09 15.70 16.64
N VAL A 293 -2.66 16.78 16.01
CA VAL A 293 -1.23 17.10 15.91
C VAL A 293 -0.83 17.74 17.24
N LEU A 294 -0.12 16.99 18.09
CA LEU A 294 0.23 17.44 19.45
C LEU A 294 1.38 18.44 19.42
N SER A 295 2.38 18.17 18.57
CA SER A 295 3.53 19.05 18.37
C SER A 295 4.18 18.74 17.02
N ALA A 296 4.70 19.78 16.37
CA ALA A 296 5.38 19.65 15.09
C ALA A 296 6.37 20.80 14.91
N GLU A 297 7.53 20.50 14.34
CA GLU A 297 8.53 21.48 13.93
C GLU A 297 9.12 21.03 12.60
N LEU A 298 8.94 21.86 11.57
CA LEU A 298 9.39 21.55 10.21
C LEU A 298 10.89 21.24 10.18
N GLY A 299 11.25 20.12 9.55
CA GLY A 299 12.63 19.64 9.47
C GLY A 299 13.19 19.03 10.77
N SER A 300 12.41 19.00 11.86
CA SER A 300 12.86 18.45 13.14
C SER A 300 12.07 17.24 13.61
N TYR A 301 10.76 17.37 13.85
CA TYR A 301 9.94 16.28 14.40
C TYR A 301 8.45 16.55 14.23
N VAL A 302 7.65 15.48 14.40
CA VAL A 302 6.20 15.57 14.50
C VAL A 302 5.69 14.49 15.45
N THR A 303 4.71 14.85 16.29
CA THR A 303 3.99 13.95 17.18
C THR A 303 2.49 14.07 16.92
N ILE A 304 1.86 12.96 16.55
CA ILE A 304 0.43 12.87 16.23
C ILE A 304 -0.22 11.84 17.13
N ALA A 305 -1.37 12.19 17.71
CA ALA A 305 -2.27 11.27 18.38
C ALA A 305 -3.52 11.06 17.52
N ARG A 306 -3.94 9.80 17.36
CA ARG A 306 -5.15 9.45 16.62
C ARG A 306 -6.02 8.50 17.43
N ARG A 307 -7.33 8.67 17.35
CA ARG A 307 -8.30 7.86 18.09
C ARG A 307 -9.09 6.95 17.15
N LYS A 308 -9.33 5.72 17.58
CA LYS A 308 -10.28 4.80 16.99
C LYS A 308 -11.14 4.19 18.09
N GLY A 309 -12.45 4.43 18.06
CA GLY A 309 -13.33 4.10 19.18
C GLY A 309 -12.87 4.82 20.45
N THR A 310 -12.50 4.06 21.48
CA THR A 310 -11.94 4.57 22.74
C THR A 310 -10.41 4.60 22.76
N ASP A 311 -9.76 3.95 21.80
CA ASP A 311 -8.33 3.69 21.85
C ASP A 311 -7.55 4.79 21.15
N TRP A 312 -6.47 5.24 21.79
CA TRP A 312 -5.58 6.27 21.29
C TRP A 312 -4.23 5.69 20.91
N TYR A 313 -3.74 6.10 19.74
CA TYR A 313 -2.45 5.71 19.18
C TYR A 313 -1.61 6.97 19.01
N VAL A 314 -0.37 6.93 19.47
CA VAL A 314 0.56 8.06 19.39
C VAL A 314 1.79 7.66 18.61
N GLY A 315 2.09 8.42 17.56
CA GLY A 315 3.31 8.28 16.78
C GLY A 315 4.16 9.54 16.89
N SER A 316 5.46 9.36 17.07
CA SER A 316 6.43 10.45 17.00
C SER A 316 7.61 10.03 16.15
N ILE A 317 7.96 10.86 15.18
CA ILE A 317 9.18 10.71 14.37
C ILE A 317 10.00 12.00 14.47
N ASN A 318 11.32 11.87 14.35
CA ASN A 318 12.26 13.00 14.33
C ASN A 318 13.30 12.80 13.24
N ASN A 319 14.10 13.85 12.99
CA ASN A 319 15.21 13.81 12.05
C ASN A 319 16.41 13.00 12.61
N SER A 320 17.56 13.06 11.94
CA SER A 320 18.76 12.30 12.32
C SER A 320 19.40 12.72 13.66
N PHE A 321 18.84 13.71 14.37
CA PHE A 321 19.35 14.16 15.67
C PHE A 321 18.50 13.64 16.81
N SER A 322 19.14 13.06 17.83
CA SER A 322 18.45 12.61 19.05
C SER A 322 17.62 13.74 19.66
N LYS A 323 16.37 13.44 20.03
CA LYS A 323 15.43 14.40 20.60
C LYS A 323 14.67 13.77 21.76
N THR A 324 14.43 14.56 22.80
CA THR A 324 13.46 14.25 23.84
C THR A 324 12.18 15.02 23.55
N VAL A 325 11.05 14.35 23.56
CA VAL A 325 9.73 14.95 23.32
C VAL A 325 8.84 14.66 24.52
N GLU A 326 8.26 15.70 25.09
CA GLU A 326 7.21 15.58 26.11
C GLU A 326 5.86 15.49 25.42
N ILE A 327 5.04 14.51 25.81
CA ILE A 327 3.73 14.26 25.20
C ILE A 327 2.66 14.47 26.27
N PRO A 328 1.98 15.64 26.28
CA PRO A 328 0.88 15.88 27.20
C PRO A 328 -0.31 14.96 26.87
N MET A 329 -0.76 14.18 27.85
CA MET A 329 -1.88 13.22 27.69
C MET A 329 -3.26 13.84 27.93
N ALA A 330 -3.39 15.16 27.77
CA ALA A 330 -4.63 15.91 28.02
C ALA A 330 -5.76 15.61 27.02
N PHE A 331 -5.48 14.80 25.99
CA PHE A 331 -6.45 14.39 24.98
C PHE A 331 -7.22 13.12 25.33
N LEU A 332 -6.82 12.41 26.39
CA LEU A 332 -7.46 11.18 26.86
C LEU A 332 -8.85 11.42 27.47
#